data_AF-A0A5S4VTP1-F1
#
_entry.id   AF-A0A5S4VTP1-F1
#
_cell.length_a   1.000
_cell.length_b   1.000
_cell.length_c   1.000
_cell.angle_alpha   90.00
_cell.angle_beta   90.00
_cell.angle_gamma   90.00
#
_symmetry.space_group_name_H-M   'P 1'
#
loop_
_entity.id
_entity.type
_entity.pdbx_description
1 polymer ?
#
loop_
_entity_poly.entity_id
_entity_poly.type
_entity_poly.pdbx_seq_one_letter_code
_entity_poly.pdbx_strand_id
1 'polypeptide(L)'
;MRKKQEIEQFCASQEVIRNYIDYVKLQGGNPAHHQARVLVNKCGKDICKLLEIGTRIETNESIIDICGDDEFCRDYHSRYTNTFQVFKSYAIGSIIIQETDDNFGNPVQIELSFYK
;
A
#
# COMPACT_ATOMS: atom_id res chain seq x y z
N MET A 1 17.34 -11.15 -0.20
CA MET A 1 17.21 -9.69 0.09
C MET A 1 16.54 -9.06 -1.12
N ARG A 2 15.42 -8.33 -0.97
CA ARG A 2 14.82 -7.60 -2.09
C ARG A 2 15.75 -6.46 -2.53
N LYS A 3 15.82 -6.19 -3.84
CA LYS A 3 16.63 -5.09 -4.40
C LYS A 3 16.04 -3.78 -3.87
N LYS A 4 16.91 -2.85 -3.45
CA LYS A 4 16.47 -1.48 -3.13
C LYS A 4 16.00 -0.78 -4.41
N GLN A 5 14.97 0.03 -4.29
CA GLN A 5 14.46 0.84 -5.38
C GLN A 5 15.50 1.86 -5.86
N GLU A 6 15.47 2.16 -7.15
CA GLU A 6 16.28 3.24 -7.72
C GLU A 6 15.76 4.59 -7.25
N ILE A 7 16.63 5.61 -7.18
CA ILE A 7 16.29 6.91 -6.58
C ILE A 7 15.05 7.53 -7.24
N GLU A 8 14.91 7.40 -8.56
CA GLU A 8 13.77 7.92 -9.29
C GLU A 8 12.45 7.25 -8.88
N GLN A 9 12.44 5.91 -8.79
CA GLN A 9 11.27 5.13 -8.36
C GLN A 9 10.93 5.39 -6.88
N PHE A 10 11.96 5.55 -6.05
CA PHE A 10 11.82 5.88 -4.64
C PHE A 10 11.11 7.23 -4.47
N CYS A 11 11.56 8.26 -5.18
CA CYS A 11 10.98 9.61 -5.15
C CYS A 11 9.56 9.63 -5.73
N ALA A 12 9.32 8.95 -6.86
CA ALA A 12 7.98 8.86 -7.45
C ALA A 12 6.98 8.18 -6.49
N SER A 13 7.43 7.13 -5.79
CA SER A 13 6.61 6.47 -4.77
C SER A 13 6.28 7.40 -3.59
N GLN A 14 7.20 8.26 -3.17
CA GLN A 14 6.90 9.26 -2.14
C GLN A 14 5.84 10.27 -2.58
N GLU A 15 5.87 10.70 -3.84
CA GLU A 15 4.88 11.63 -4.38
C GLU A 15 3.48 11.01 -4.35
N VAL A 16 3.36 9.75 -4.75
CA VAL A 16 2.09 8.98 -4.67
C VAL A 16 1.57 8.94 -3.24
N ILE A 17 2.42 8.64 -2.26
CA ILE A 17 2.01 8.55 -0.86
C ILE A 17 1.62 9.91 -0.30
N ARG A 18 2.34 10.98 -0.66
CA ARG A 18 1.97 12.35 -0.26
C ARG A 18 0.60 12.74 -0.82
N ASN A 19 0.36 12.49 -2.11
CA ASN A 19 -0.92 12.78 -2.76
C ASN A 19 -2.07 11.99 -2.12
N TYR A 20 -1.83 10.73 -1.75
CA TYR A 20 -2.81 9.90 -1.05
C TYR A 20 -3.12 10.45 0.35
N ILE A 21 -2.09 10.77 1.15
CA ILE A 21 -2.25 11.35 2.49
C ILE A 21 -3.07 12.64 2.43
N ASP A 22 -2.76 13.53 1.48
CA ASP A 22 -3.48 14.78 1.32
C ASP A 22 -4.94 14.54 0.92
N TYR A 23 -5.20 13.57 0.04
CA TYR A 23 -6.55 13.16 -0.29
C TYR A 23 -7.33 12.65 0.93
N VAL A 24 -6.76 11.76 1.73
CA VAL A 24 -7.41 11.23 2.95
C VAL A 24 -7.78 12.37 3.91
N LYS A 25 -6.86 13.32 4.14
CA LYS A 25 -7.13 14.51 4.97
C LYS A 25 -8.27 15.36 4.40
N LEU A 26 -8.27 15.60 3.09
CA LEU A 26 -9.33 16.36 2.41
C LEU A 26 -10.71 15.70 2.55
N GLN A 27 -10.76 14.36 2.60
CA GLN A 27 -12.01 13.62 2.84
C GLN A 27 -12.46 13.63 4.31
N GLY A 28 -11.64 14.18 5.22
CA GLY A 28 -11.86 14.22 6.66
C GLY A 28 -11.34 13.00 7.42
N GLY A 29 -10.53 12.15 6.77
CA GLY A 29 -9.94 10.96 7.37
C GLY A 29 -8.61 11.23 8.08
N ASN A 30 -8.19 10.28 8.93
CA ASN A 30 -6.86 10.27 9.53
C ASN A 30 -5.93 9.37 8.69
N PRO A 31 -4.89 9.91 8.03
CA PRO A 31 -3.97 9.10 7.23
C PRO A 31 -3.29 7.97 8.01
N ALA A 32 -3.07 8.14 9.30
CA ALA A 32 -2.49 7.11 10.16
C ALA A 32 -3.45 5.95 10.47
N HIS A 33 -4.76 6.15 10.30
CA HIS A 33 -5.80 5.19 10.67
C HIS A 33 -7.11 5.50 9.92
N HIS A 34 -7.36 4.77 8.84
CA HIS A 34 -8.59 4.89 8.05
C HIS A 34 -8.92 3.58 7.33
N GLN A 35 -10.15 3.42 6.87
CA GLN A 35 -10.53 2.25 6.08
C GLN A 35 -10.15 2.42 4.61
N ALA A 36 -9.69 1.32 4.02
CA ALA A 36 -9.46 1.21 2.59
C ALA A 36 -9.98 -0.12 2.07
N ARG A 37 -10.51 -0.10 0.85
CA ARG A 37 -10.72 -1.33 0.08
C ARG A 37 -9.36 -1.83 -0.37
N VAL A 38 -9.03 -3.05 0.05
CA VAL A 38 -7.79 -3.76 -0.27
C VAL A 38 -8.13 -4.86 -1.26
N LEU A 39 -7.63 -4.71 -2.49
CA LEU A 39 -7.72 -5.72 -3.54
C LEU A 39 -6.35 -6.37 -3.70
N VAL A 40 -6.26 -7.68 -3.46
CA VAL A 40 -5.02 -8.44 -3.71
C VAL A 40 -5.21 -9.28 -4.96
N ASN A 41 -4.40 -9.02 -5.98
CA ASN A 41 -4.35 -9.81 -7.20
C ASN A 41 -3.24 -10.85 -7.09
N LYS A 42 -3.63 -12.13 -7.02
CA LYS A 42 -2.72 -13.28 -6.98
C LYS A 42 -3.14 -14.31 -8.02
N CYS A 43 -2.42 -14.36 -9.15
CA CYS A 43 -2.60 -15.38 -10.20
C CYS A 43 -4.08 -15.61 -10.62
N GLY A 44 -4.85 -14.53 -10.80
CA GLY A 44 -6.27 -14.60 -11.20
C GLY A 44 -7.26 -14.87 -10.07
N LYS A 45 -6.80 -14.90 -8.81
CA LYS A 45 -7.67 -14.80 -7.63
C LYS A 45 -7.57 -13.40 -7.06
N ASP A 46 -8.72 -12.77 -6.94
CA ASP A 46 -8.88 -11.46 -6.34
C ASP A 46 -9.48 -11.61 -4.95
N ILE A 47 -8.77 -11.13 -3.94
CA ILE A 47 -9.33 -10.95 -2.59
C ILE A 47 -9.69 -9.48 -2.45
N CYS A 48 -10.94 -9.19 -2.12
CA CYS A 48 -11.42 -7.84 -1.84
C CYS A 48 -11.88 -7.77 -0.39
N LYS A 49 -11.17 -7.01 0.44
CA LYS A 49 -11.52 -6.78 1.86
C LYS A 49 -11.57 -5.30 2.17
N LEU A 50 -12.42 -4.93 3.13
CA LEU A 50 -12.37 -3.61 3.75
C LEU A 50 -11.50 -3.74 5.00
N LEU A 51 -10.30 -3.16 4.95
CA LEU A 51 -9.33 -3.24 6.03
C LEU A 51 -8.95 -1.83 6.49
N GLU A 52 -8.47 -1.75 7.72
CA GLU A 52 -7.89 -0.53 8.24
C GLU A 52 -6.43 -0.42 7.78
N ILE A 53 -6.02 0.77 7.39
CA ILE A 53 -4.65 1.05 6.94
C ILE A 53 -4.13 2.35 7.54
N GLY A 54 -2.81 2.45 7.60
CA GLY A 54 -2.08 3.66 7.93
C GLY A 54 -1.05 3.99 6.85
N THR A 55 -0.98 5.26 6.46
CA THR A 55 0.01 5.78 5.51
C THR A 55 0.78 6.93 6.15
N ARG A 56 2.11 6.91 6.03
CA ARG A 56 2.99 7.96 6.55
C ARG A 56 4.30 8.06 5.77
N ILE A 57 4.96 9.19 5.91
CA ILE A 57 6.33 9.41 5.44
C ILE A 57 7.19 9.71 6.66
N GLU A 58 8.15 8.85 6.97
CA GLU A 58 9.08 8.99 8.09
C GLU A 58 10.48 9.25 7.57
N THR A 59 11.03 10.43 7.90
CA THR A 59 12.28 10.96 7.32
C THR A 59 12.19 10.98 5.79
N ASN A 60 12.60 9.90 5.13
CA ASN A 60 12.54 9.73 3.68
C ASN A 60 11.83 8.44 3.27
N GLU A 61 11.40 7.58 4.18
CA GLU A 61 10.72 6.34 3.81
C GLU A 61 9.21 6.56 3.82
N SER A 62 8.54 6.15 2.74
CA SER A 62 7.09 6.06 2.71
C SER A 62 6.66 4.68 3.17
N ILE A 63 5.73 4.64 4.12
CA ILE A 63 5.29 3.42 4.78
C ILE A 63 3.78 3.29 4.64
N ILE A 64 3.34 2.10 4.27
CA ILE A 64 1.95 1.66 4.33
C ILE A 64 1.89 0.48 5.29
N ASP A 65 1.07 0.62 6.34
CA ASP A 65 0.69 -0.47 7.22
C ASP A 65 -0.75 -0.89 6.91
N ILE A 66 -0.97 -2.18 6.67
CA ILE A 66 -2.29 -2.79 6.50
C ILE A 66 -2.60 -3.62 7.74
N CYS A 67 -3.61 -3.20 8.50
CA CYS A 67 -4.14 -3.93 9.64
C CYS A 67 -5.09 -5.02 9.11
N GLY A 68 -4.49 -6.11 8.63
CA GLY A 68 -5.23 -7.27 8.15
C GLY A 68 -5.87 -8.10 9.27
N ASP A 69 -6.90 -8.86 8.93
CA ASP A 69 -7.40 -9.94 9.78
C ASP A 69 -6.44 -11.15 9.78
N ASP A 70 -6.74 -12.19 10.56
CA ASP A 70 -5.89 -13.40 10.68
C ASP A 70 -5.62 -14.06 9.32
N GLU A 71 -6.61 -14.06 8.41
CA GLU A 71 -6.45 -14.62 7.08
C GLU A 71 -5.49 -13.77 6.23
N PHE A 72 -5.66 -12.45 6.23
CA PHE A 72 -4.77 -11.55 5.51
C PHE A 72 -3.34 -11.63 6.06
N CYS A 73 -3.15 -11.59 7.38
CA CYS A 73 -1.84 -11.62 8.01
C CYS A 73 -1.13 -12.97 7.84
N ARG A 74 -1.87 -14.06 7.68
CA ARG A 74 -1.30 -15.37 7.35
C ARG A 74 -0.71 -15.36 5.95
N ASP A 75 -1.42 -14.78 4.98
CA ASP A 75 -1.09 -14.93 3.58
C ASP A 75 -0.23 -13.76 3.03
N TYR A 76 -0.32 -12.56 3.60
CA TYR A 76 0.31 -11.33 3.10
C TYR A 76 1.08 -10.55 4.18
N HIS A 77 2.03 -9.72 3.73
CA HIS A 77 2.77 -8.82 4.63
C HIS A 77 1.86 -7.70 5.15
N SER A 78 2.07 -7.27 6.39
CA SER A 78 1.33 -6.13 6.97
C SER A 78 1.97 -4.78 6.69
N ARG A 79 3.24 -4.73 6.27
CA ARG A 79 3.98 -3.48 6.06
C ARG A 79 4.67 -3.46 4.69
N TYR A 80 4.54 -2.34 4.00
CA TYR A 80 5.17 -2.08 2.71
C TYR A 80 5.89 -0.74 2.73
N THR A 81 7.07 -0.67 2.11
CA THR A 81 7.88 0.54 2.12
C THR A 81 8.48 0.81 0.75
N ASN A 82 8.61 2.09 0.38
CA ASN A 82 9.19 2.48 -0.91
C ASN A 82 10.69 2.17 -1.03
N THR A 83 11.33 1.69 0.03
CA THR A 83 12.69 1.13 -0.01
C THR A 83 12.73 -0.14 -0.87
N PHE A 84 11.65 -0.93 -0.88
CA PHE A 84 11.59 -2.22 -1.58
C PHE A 84 10.42 -2.35 -2.55
N GLN A 85 9.30 -1.65 -2.32
CA GLN A 85 8.11 -1.68 -3.18
C GLN A 85 8.05 -0.42 -4.05
N VAL A 86 7.35 -0.52 -5.16
CA VAL A 86 6.99 0.65 -5.98
C VAL A 86 5.54 1.00 -5.69
N PHE A 87 5.29 2.26 -5.33
CA PHE A 87 3.95 2.80 -5.17
C PHE A 87 3.54 3.58 -6.41
N LYS A 88 2.43 3.19 -7.02
CA LYS A 88 1.80 3.90 -8.14
C LYS A 88 0.38 4.31 -7.77
N SER A 89 -0.22 5.15 -8.59
CA SER A 89 -1.63 5.51 -8.48
C SER A 89 -2.26 5.50 -9.86
N TYR A 90 -3.47 4.95 -9.97
CA TYR A 90 -4.25 5.00 -11.22
C TYR A 90 -5.36 6.06 -11.16
N ALA A 91 -5.80 6.42 -9.95
CA ALA A 91 -6.82 7.42 -9.70
C ALA A 91 -6.57 8.12 -8.35
N ILE A 92 -7.07 9.34 -8.22
CA ILE A 92 -7.02 10.09 -6.96
C ILE A 92 -7.63 9.25 -5.83
N GLY A 93 -6.94 9.15 -4.70
CA GLY A 93 -7.38 8.34 -3.55
C GLY A 93 -7.13 6.85 -3.67
N SER A 94 -6.27 6.42 -4.60
CA SER A 94 -5.81 5.04 -4.75
C SER A 94 -4.29 4.89 -4.72
N ILE A 95 -3.81 3.75 -4.24
CA ILE A 95 -2.41 3.31 -4.29
C ILE A 95 -2.36 1.89 -4.85
N ILE A 96 -1.42 1.63 -5.74
CA ILE A 96 -1.02 0.29 -6.18
C ILE A 96 0.36 0.00 -5.59
N ILE A 97 0.48 -1.08 -4.84
CA ILE A 97 1.72 -1.63 -4.32
C ILE A 97 2.21 -2.71 -5.30
N GLN A 98 3.33 -2.45 -5.95
CA GLN A 98 3.99 -3.36 -6.89
C GLN A 98 5.34 -3.84 -6.32
N GLU A 99 5.94 -4.81 -6.99
CA GLU A 99 7.23 -5.41 -6.59
C GLU A 99 7.16 -5.96 -5.16
N THR A 100 6.07 -6.68 -4.90
CA THR A 100 5.80 -7.35 -3.63
C THR A 100 5.39 -8.80 -3.88
N ASP A 101 5.48 -9.60 -2.83
CA ASP A 101 5.09 -11.00 -2.81
C ASP A 101 4.20 -11.26 -1.60
N ASP A 102 3.57 -12.43 -1.59
CA ASP A 102 2.87 -12.95 -0.42
C ASP A 102 3.85 -13.63 0.56
N ASN A 103 3.39 -14.09 1.72
CA ASN A 103 4.25 -14.73 2.73
C ASN A 103 4.88 -16.06 2.26
N PHE A 104 4.49 -16.56 1.09
CA PHE A 104 5.01 -17.78 0.47
C PHE A 104 5.95 -17.46 -0.71
N GLY A 105 6.24 -16.19 -0.99
CA GLY A 105 7.13 -15.76 -2.07
C GLY A 105 6.49 -15.70 -3.45
N ASN A 106 5.16 -15.82 -3.56
CA ASN A 106 4.47 -15.66 -4.84
C ASN A 106 4.28 -14.17 -5.14
N PRO A 107 4.59 -13.68 -6.36
CA PRO A 107 4.34 -12.29 -6.73
C PRO A 107 2.86 -11.92 -6.61
N VAL A 108 2.59 -10.76 -6.01
CA VAL A 108 1.24 -10.21 -5.91
C VAL A 108 1.25 -8.71 -6.19
N GLN A 109 0.10 -8.18 -6.59
CA GLN A 109 -0.18 -6.75 -6.63
C GLN A 109 -1.29 -6.43 -5.62
N ILE A 110 -1.14 -5.34 -4.88
CA ILE A 110 -2.14 -4.89 -3.91
C ILE A 110 -2.62 -3.51 -4.30
N GLU A 111 -3.92 -3.33 -4.42
CA GLU A 111 -4.54 -2.04 -4.66
C GLU A 111 -5.31 -1.60 -3.44
N LEU A 112 -5.11 -0.34 -3.06
CA LEU A 112 -5.72 0.32 -1.92
C LEU A 112 -6.56 1.47 -2.47
N SER A 113 -7.83 1.53 -2.09
CA SER A 113 -8.71 2.66 -2.39
C SER A 113 -9.33 3.17 -1.10
N PHE A 114 -9.20 4.47 -0.82
CA PHE A 114 -9.82 5.08 0.36
C PHE A 114 -11.33 4.77 0.42
N TYR A 115 -11.80 4.42 1.61
CA TYR A 115 -13.21 4.14 1.88
C TYR A 115 -13.70 5.06 3.01
N LYS A 116 -14.89 5.64 2.82
CA LYS A 116 -15.52 6.59 3.74
C LYS A 116 -16.77 5.99 4.37
#